data_AF-A0A9N9UPY9-F1
#
_entry.id   AF-A0A9N9UPY9-F1
#
_cell.length_a   1.000
_cell.length_b   1.000
_cell.length_c   1.000
_cell.angle_alpha   90.00
_cell.angle_beta   90.00
_cell.angle_gamma   90.00
#
_symmetry.space_group_name_H-M   'P 1'
#
loop_
_entity.id
_entity.type
_entity.pdbx_description
1 polymer ?
#
loop_
_entity_poly.entity_id
_entity_poly.type
_entity_poly.pdbx_seq_one_letter_code
_entity_poly.pdbx_strand_id
1 'polypeptide(L)'
;MLSSFEEPEKDIVNIYQPQCSQEYHVKPTSDGFLRTPELGRSGWEARNMYKLSGMEKSGEDFVNRQLAVYHCFDFSTGRSVFVTLKANHKKILDQITEINKNAVPHSLASSFVTSLETQLASFYWSEAGWKAFTNKLENGIHEISQRIRNIPMSGDDEKNGLLLLRSQTFRESQGLVASPGTVASSGTQAQSPHRQSSFNLIKAKLSGNVKNGGPVTGPSNGEKIAEKLEKLVQSTMERTIEKVRKLQDFPFDDLQRLNSICKKLKEAKFIMGSNARVLKQTRQFYQRLFEDPGFPAEIKRSCPNDLESFKIRVEQLENKLVTGCSRIDALIEVAADAQILYDSILQLKSAETNNLFAMDALSASVRMEGSTKRMEEMTRSMNKIAESTEKDTGSMHFMTFFALIFLPGTFLGSFFSTPIFGDSEEGSPRSWTFHKDLFEVFIIICVVMMVITVSLWTWYLCAQKSRRKQLQEYHGAASSPV
;
A
#
# COMPACT_ATOMS: atom_id res chain seq x y z
N MET A 1 6.94 29.04 43.07
CA MET A 1 5.98 28.10 42.43
C MET A 1 5.53 28.73 41.12
N LEU A 2 6.23 28.43 40.03
CA LEU A 2 5.81 28.81 38.68
C LEU A 2 4.96 27.66 38.15
N SER A 3 3.64 27.82 38.19
CA SER A 3 2.70 26.88 37.59
C SER A 3 2.88 26.91 36.08
N SER A 4 3.36 25.81 35.53
CA SER A 4 3.31 25.50 34.10
C SER A 4 1.85 25.58 33.65
N PHE A 5 1.53 26.59 32.85
CA PHE A 5 0.30 26.57 32.06
C PHE A 5 0.48 25.49 30.99
N GLU A 6 -0.17 24.34 31.20
CA GLU A 6 -0.42 23.36 30.14
C GLU A 6 -1.11 24.06 28.97
N GLU A 7 -0.55 23.93 27.77
CA GLU A 7 -1.19 24.38 26.55
C GLU A 7 -2.45 23.54 26.32
N PRO A 8 -3.66 24.15 26.28
CA PRO A 8 -4.84 23.40 25.90
C PRO A 8 -4.74 23.03 24.42
N GLU A 9 -5.14 21.80 24.13
CA GLU A 9 -5.24 21.19 22.80
C GLU A 9 -5.98 22.16 21.85
N LYS A 10 -5.22 22.79 20.94
CA LYS A 10 -5.70 23.92 20.12
C LYS A 10 -6.49 23.40 18.92
N ASP A 11 -7.81 23.57 18.97
CA ASP A 11 -8.67 23.51 17.79
C ASP A 11 -8.14 24.43 16.68
N ILE A 12 -7.87 23.84 15.52
CA ILE A 12 -7.32 24.49 14.31
C ILE A 12 -8.17 25.70 13.89
N VAL A 13 -9.44 25.75 14.30
CA VAL A 13 -10.41 26.81 13.98
C VAL A 13 -10.09 28.13 14.69
N ASN A 14 -9.51 28.11 15.89
CA ASN A 14 -9.26 29.33 16.68
C ASN A 14 -7.95 30.05 16.33
N ILE A 15 -7.00 29.36 15.69
CA ILE A 15 -5.69 29.95 15.33
C ILE A 15 -5.82 30.97 14.18
N TYR A 16 -6.96 30.94 13.47
CA TYR A 16 -7.11 31.43 12.11
C TYR A 16 -8.30 32.38 11.90
N GLN A 17 -8.99 32.83 12.96
CA GLN A 17 -9.97 33.90 12.81
C GLN A 17 -9.27 35.23 12.45
N PRO A 18 -9.69 35.90 11.34
CA PRO A 18 -9.25 37.26 11.06
C PRO A 18 -9.80 38.17 12.15
N GLN A 19 -8.92 38.62 13.05
CA GLN A 19 -9.22 39.69 13.99
C GLN A 19 -8.70 40.98 13.35
N CYS A 20 -9.62 41.75 12.77
CA CYS A 20 -9.40 43.14 12.42
C CYS A 20 -10.42 43.96 13.20
N SER A 21 -9.95 44.81 14.10
CA SER A 21 -10.77 45.78 14.81
C SER A 21 -10.29 47.17 14.47
N GLN A 22 -11.23 48.06 14.14
CA GLN A 22 -10.94 49.41 13.70
C GLN A 22 -11.89 50.34 14.41
N GLU A 23 -11.32 51.25 15.19
CA GLU A 23 -12.06 52.18 16.03
C GLU A 23 -11.62 53.58 15.66
N TYR A 24 -12.59 54.48 15.53
CA TYR A 24 -12.34 55.91 15.41
C TYR A 24 -12.98 56.61 16.60
N HIS A 25 -12.15 57.19 17.46
CA HIS A 25 -12.60 58.01 18.57
C HIS A 25 -12.69 59.45 18.11
N VAL A 26 -13.91 59.99 18.11
CA VAL A 26 -14.18 61.40 17.77
C VAL A 26 -13.59 62.31 18.84
N LYS A 27 -13.23 63.54 18.46
CA LYS A 27 -12.72 64.56 19.37
C LYS A 27 -13.64 64.70 20.60
N PRO A 28 -13.12 64.54 21.84
CA PRO A 28 -13.96 64.58 23.03
C PRO A 28 -14.55 65.98 23.25
N THR A 29 -15.89 66.06 23.28
CA THR A 29 -16.66 67.32 23.36
C THR A 29 -16.86 67.81 24.81
N SER A 30 -16.49 67.03 25.83
CA SER A 30 -16.65 67.39 27.25
C SER A 30 -15.40 67.06 28.09
N ASP A 31 -15.23 67.77 29.22
CA ASP A 31 -14.14 67.55 30.19
C ASP A 31 -14.29 66.25 31.01
N GLY A 32 -15.35 65.46 30.80
CA GLY A 32 -15.60 64.19 31.48
C GLY A 32 -14.98 62.96 30.79
N PHE A 33 -14.37 63.13 29.61
CA PHE A 33 -13.61 62.04 28.98
C PHE A 33 -12.25 61.91 29.67
N LEU A 34 -11.83 60.69 30.01
CA LEU A 34 -10.51 60.37 30.58
C LEU A 34 -9.40 60.77 29.59
N ARG A 35 -9.05 62.07 29.58
CA ARG A 35 -7.80 62.55 29.00
C ARG A 35 -6.71 61.90 29.83
N THR A 36 -5.84 61.13 29.19
CA THR A 36 -4.66 60.54 29.81
C THR A 36 -3.43 61.27 29.29
N PRO A 37 -3.24 62.56 29.66
CA PRO A 37 -2.13 63.37 29.15
C PRO A 37 -0.76 62.79 29.56
N GLU A 38 -0.70 62.05 30.67
CA GLU A 38 0.48 61.32 31.14
C GLU A 38 0.96 60.24 30.14
N LEU A 39 0.04 59.67 29.36
CA LEU A 39 0.31 58.73 28.27
C LEU A 39 0.45 59.43 26.91
N GLY A 40 0.35 60.76 26.88
CA GLY A 40 0.40 61.56 25.65
C GLY A 40 -0.80 61.38 24.72
N ARG A 41 -1.98 60.99 25.25
CA ARG A 41 -3.18 60.70 24.47
C ARG A 41 -4.29 61.72 24.71
N SER A 42 -4.86 62.22 23.63
CA SER A 42 -5.92 63.24 23.65
C SER A 42 -7.34 62.69 23.65
N GLY A 43 -7.51 61.41 23.31
CA GLY A 43 -8.81 60.78 23.09
C GLY A 43 -9.40 61.01 21.69
N TRP A 44 -8.76 61.83 20.83
CA TRP A 44 -9.07 61.93 19.40
C TRP A 44 -8.09 61.07 18.60
N GLU A 45 -8.43 59.80 18.38
CA GLU A 45 -7.48 58.84 17.80
C GLU A 45 -8.15 57.82 16.88
N ALA A 46 -7.41 57.40 15.86
CA ALA A 46 -7.75 56.22 15.06
C ALA A 46 -6.96 55.02 15.58
N ARG A 47 -7.64 53.90 15.82
CA ARG A 47 -7.03 52.64 16.25
C ARG A 47 -7.30 51.57 15.22
N ASN A 48 -6.25 50.85 14.84
CA ASN A 48 -6.29 49.70 13.95
C ASN A 48 -5.58 48.54 14.64
N MET A 49 -6.31 47.46 14.89
CA MET A 49 -5.76 46.20 15.36
C MET A 49 -5.97 45.15 14.29
N TYR A 50 -4.90 44.53 13.82
CA TYR A 50 -5.01 43.51 12.78
C TYR A 50 -3.98 42.41 12.94
N LYS A 51 -4.38 41.21 12.51
CA LYS A 51 -3.52 40.04 12.40
C LYS A 51 -3.24 39.73 10.93
N LEU A 52 -1.96 39.58 10.59
CA LEU A 52 -1.49 39.18 9.27
C LEU A 52 -0.62 37.94 9.40
N SER A 53 -0.49 37.20 8.30
CA SER A 53 0.48 36.12 8.21
C SER A 53 1.33 36.24 6.95
N GLY A 54 2.63 35.99 7.07
CA GLY A 54 3.59 36.05 5.98
C GLY A 54 4.30 34.71 5.84
N MET A 55 4.56 34.31 4.59
CA MET A 55 5.34 33.12 4.32
C MET A 55 6.83 33.48 4.26
N GLU A 56 7.67 32.86 5.08
CA GLU A 56 9.11 33.13 5.09
C GLU A 56 9.92 31.89 4.77
N LYS A 57 11.00 32.08 3.99
CA LYS A 57 11.98 31.02 3.74
C LYS A 57 12.85 30.82 4.98
N SER A 58 12.86 29.61 5.51
CA SER A 58 13.69 29.17 6.64
C SER A 58 14.49 27.96 6.18
N GLY A 59 15.74 28.18 5.74
CA GLY A 59 16.54 27.14 5.09
C GLY A 59 15.98 26.78 3.71
N GLU A 60 15.70 25.48 3.49
CA GLU A 60 15.09 24.98 2.25
C GLU A 60 13.56 25.02 2.26
N ASP A 61 12.95 25.21 3.43
CA ASP A 61 11.52 25.18 3.63
C ASP A 61 10.90 26.55 3.90
N PHE A 62 9.57 26.59 3.82
CA PHE A 62 8.77 27.78 4.07
C PHE A 62 7.99 27.62 5.37
N VAL A 63 8.04 28.64 6.21
CA VAL A 63 7.37 28.68 7.50
C VAL A 63 6.38 29.83 7.50
N ASN A 64 5.14 29.53 7.88
CA ASN A 64 4.12 30.52 8.11
C ASN A 64 4.43 31.30 9.40
N ARG A 65 4.58 32.62 9.31
CA ARG A 65 4.75 33.50 10.47
C ARG A 65 3.54 34.39 10.62
N GLN A 66 3.08 34.55 11.86
CA GLN A 66 1.96 35.43 12.19
C GLN A 66 2.50 36.72 12.81
N LEU A 67 1.89 37.85 12.43
CA LEU A 67 2.14 39.20 12.92
C LEU A 67 0.84 39.80 13.43
N ALA A 68 0.82 40.22 14.69
CA ALA A 68 -0.26 41.04 15.23
C ALA A 68 0.24 42.48 15.38
N VAL A 69 -0.53 43.44 14.85
CA VAL A 69 -0.20 44.85 14.91
C VAL A 69 -1.33 45.61 15.59
N TYR A 70 -0.98 46.43 16.56
CA TYR A 70 -1.81 47.51 17.05
C TYR A 70 -1.19 48.83 16.60
N HIS A 71 -1.95 49.58 15.82
CA HIS A 71 -1.63 50.91 15.35
C HIS A 71 -2.62 51.90 15.96
N CYS A 72 -2.10 52.99 16.53
CA CYS A 72 -2.90 54.10 17.00
C CYS A 72 -2.29 55.42 16.51
N PHE A 73 -3.12 56.34 16.02
CA PHE A 73 -2.72 57.68 15.61
C PHE A 73 -3.55 58.73 16.34
N ASP A 74 -2.89 59.62 17.08
CA ASP A 74 -3.53 60.74 17.79
C ASP A 74 -3.57 61.97 16.89
N PHE A 75 -4.78 62.41 16.55
CA PHE A 75 -5.02 63.52 15.63
C PHE A 75 -4.73 64.90 16.23
N SER A 76 -4.60 65.01 17.56
CA SER A 76 -4.26 66.28 18.22
C SER A 76 -2.75 66.48 18.35
N THR A 77 -1.99 65.42 18.60
CA THR A 77 -0.55 65.48 18.85
C THR A 77 0.27 65.08 17.62
N GLY A 78 -0.35 64.43 16.63
CA GLY A 78 0.31 63.86 15.46
C GLY A 78 1.21 62.67 15.78
N ARG A 79 1.10 62.10 16.98
CA ARG A 79 1.91 60.95 17.40
C ARG A 79 1.27 59.65 16.94
N SER A 80 2.10 58.73 16.44
CA SER A 80 1.69 57.37 16.10
C SER A 80 2.35 56.35 17.04
N VAL A 81 1.61 55.32 17.39
CA VAL A 81 2.07 54.20 18.22
C VAL A 81 1.85 52.91 17.46
N PHE A 82 2.92 52.14 17.28
CA PHE A 82 2.90 50.81 16.71
C PHE A 82 3.38 49.79 17.74
N VAL A 83 2.52 48.85 18.10
CA VAL A 83 2.88 47.67 18.88
C VAL A 83 2.80 46.47 17.95
N THR A 84 3.95 45.85 17.67
CA THR A 84 4.05 44.68 16.81
C THR A 84 4.40 43.46 17.66
N LEU A 85 3.50 42.48 17.68
CA LEU A 85 3.66 41.23 18.42
C LEU A 85 3.94 40.12 17.43
N LYS A 86 5.18 39.61 17.51
CA LYS A 86 5.72 38.43 16.79
C LYS A 86 5.80 38.60 15.27
N ALA A 87 7.01 38.44 14.74
CA ALA A 87 7.45 37.93 13.43
C ALA A 87 8.94 38.27 13.36
N ASN A 88 9.70 37.71 12.42
CA ASN A 88 11.17 37.78 12.37
C ASN A 88 11.67 39.24 12.52
N HIS A 89 12.05 39.61 13.75
CA HIS A 89 11.95 40.99 14.25
C HIS A 89 12.86 41.96 13.48
N LYS A 90 13.91 41.45 12.85
CA LYS A 90 14.96 42.28 12.25
C LYS A 90 14.53 42.97 10.95
N LYS A 91 13.93 42.25 9.99
CA LYS A 91 13.61 42.83 8.67
C LYS A 91 12.52 43.90 8.71
N ILE A 92 11.45 43.65 9.47
CA ILE A 92 10.35 44.61 9.63
C ILE A 92 10.84 45.80 10.45
N LEU A 93 11.62 45.57 11.50
CA LEU A 93 12.22 46.66 12.29
C LEU A 93 13.18 47.50 11.44
N ASP A 94 14.03 46.90 10.63
CA ASP A 94 14.97 47.61 9.75
C ASP A 94 14.19 48.53 8.77
N GLN A 95 13.15 48.02 8.11
CA GLN A 95 12.30 48.83 7.23
C GLN A 95 11.59 49.97 7.98
N ILE A 96 11.04 49.71 9.17
CA ILE A 96 10.40 50.73 9.99
C ILE A 96 11.42 51.77 10.45
N THR A 97 12.65 51.37 10.79
CA THR A 97 13.72 52.30 11.18
C THR A 97 14.20 53.15 10.01
N GLU A 98 14.23 52.62 8.78
CA GLU A 98 14.53 53.42 7.59
C GLU A 98 13.44 54.45 7.30
N ILE A 99 12.17 54.06 7.39
CA ILE A 99 11.03 54.98 7.26
C ILE A 99 11.12 56.10 8.31
N ASN A 100 11.40 55.73 9.57
CA ASN A 100 11.53 56.70 10.66
C ASN A 100 12.75 57.62 10.55
N LYS A 101 13.87 57.18 9.98
CA LYS A 101 15.04 58.04 9.74
C LYS A 101 14.73 59.19 8.77
N ASN A 102 13.83 58.96 7.82
CA ASN A 102 13.39 59.94 6.85
C ASN A 102 12.17 60.75 7.34
N ALA A 103 11.57 60.35 8.46
CA ALA A 103 10.43 61.01 9.06
C ALA A 103 10.88 62.19 9.93
N VAL A 104 10.86 63.40 9.37
CA VAL A 104 10.97 64.62 10.17
C VAL A 104 9.55 65.16 10.40
N PRO A 105 9.03 65.16 11.64
CA PRO A 105 7.66 65.58 11.92
C PRO A 105 7.56 67.11 11.84
N HIS A 106 7.45 67.64 10.63
CA HIS A 106 7.26 69.06 10.39
C HIS A 106 5.78 69.49 10.42
N SER A 107 4.84 68.55 10.22
CA SER A 107 3.39 68.81 10.21
C SER A 107 2.57 67.60 10.65
N LEU A 108 1.32 67.85 11.11
CA LEU A 108 0.35 66.81 11.47
C LEU A 108 0.06 65.91 10.25
N ALA A 109 -0.10 66.53 9.09
CA ALA A 109 -0.26 65.90 7.79
C ALA A 109 0.88 64.92 7.43
N SER A 110 2.13 65.36 7.54
CA SER A 110 3.31 64.53 7.25
C SER A 110 3.45 63.37 8.22
N SER A 111 3.14 63.60 9.50
CA SER A 111 3.15 62.56 10.54
C SER A 111 2.10 61.48 10.26
N PHE A 112 0.92 61.88 9.78
CA PHE A 112 -0.13 60.96 9.35
C PHE A 112 0.30 60.13 8.14
N VAL A 113 0.88 60.74 7.10
CA VAL A 113 1.38 60.02 5.92
C VAL A 113 2.47 59.00 6.31
N THR A 114 3.41 59.40 7.17
CA THR A 114 4.45 58.50 7.70
C THR A 114 3.83 57.30 8.45
N SER A 115 2.76 57.51 9.21
CA SER A 115 2.05 56.42 9.89
C SER A 115 1.42 55.44 8.88
N LEU A 116 0.85 55.93 7.78
CA LEU A 116 0.29 55.09 6.71
C LEU A 116 1.38 54.30 5.98
N GLU A 117 2.52 54.93 5.68
CA GLU A 117 3.68 54.24 5.08
C GLU A 117 4.25 53.16 6.01
N THR A 118 4.27 53.41 7.32
CA THR A 118 4.67 52.41 8.32
C THR A 118 3.69 51.22 8.35
N GLN A 119 2.39 51.49 8.21
CA GLN A 119 1.37 50.44 8.10
C GLN A 119 1.52 49.63 6.79
N LEU A 120 1.86 50.28 5.66
CA LEU A 120 2.13 49.61 4.39
C LEU A 120 3.27 48.60 4.47
N ALA A 121 4.33 48.88 5.24
CA ALA A 121 5.43 47.93 5.43
C ALA A 121 4.96 46.56 5.95
N SER A 122 3.99 46.55 6.87
CA SER A 122 3.36 45.31 7.37
C SER A 122 2.56 44.59 6.28
N PHE A 123 1.92 45.33 5.38
CA PHE A 123 1.14 44.75 4.29
C PHE A 123 2.03 44.15 3.20
N TYR A 124 3.12 44.83 2.83
CA TYR A 124 4.11 44.30 1.90
C TYR A 124 4.75 43.02 2.42
N TRP A 125 5.09 42.96 3.71
CA TRP A 125 5.60 41.74 4.33
C TRP A 125 4.60 40.57 4.22
N SER A 126 3.30 40.83 4.38
CA SER A 126 2.29 39.77 4.29
C SER A 126 2.08 39.21 2.87
N GLU A 127 2.57 39.89 1.82
CA GLU A 127 2.49 39.44 0.42
C GLU A 127 3.78 38.78 -0.09
N ALA A 128 4.96 39.27 0.33
CA ALA A 128 6.24 39.02 -0.35
C ALA A 128 6.63 37.54 -0.58
N GLY A 129 6.29 36.64 0.34
CA GLY A 129 6.75 35.25 0.31
C GLY A 129 5.87 34.27 -0.47
N TRP A 130 4.63 34.63 -0.78
CA TRP A 130 3.64 33.69 -1.31
C TRP A 130 4.00 33.19 -2.71
N LYS A 131 4.54 34.06 -3.57
CA LYS A 131 4.93 33.68 -4.94
C LYS A 131 5.98 32.57 -4.96
N ALA A 132 7.02 32.69 -4.15
CA ALA A 132 8.09 31.70 -4.09
C ALA A 132 7.60 30.37 -3.50
N PHE A 133 6.74 30.44 -2.49
CA PHE A 133 6.10 29.27 -1.89
C PHE A 133 5.20 28.52 -2.89
N THR A 134 4.29 29.23 -3.56
CA THR A 134 3.39 28.64 -4.56
C THR A 134 4.17 28.01 -5.71
N ASN A 135 5.25 28.65 -6.18
CA ASN A 135 6.13 28.08 -7.20
C ASN A 135 6.77 26.75 -6.75
N LYS A 136 7.22 26.64 -5.49
CA LYS A 136 7.80 25.39 -4.95
C LYS A 136 6.76 24.26 -4.97
N LEU A 137 5.53 24.55 -4.58
CA LEU A 137 4.44 23.56 -4.57
C LEU A 137 4.04 23.15 -6.00
N GLU A 138 3.94 24.11 -6.91
CA GLU A 138 3.64 23.86 -8.31
C GLU A 138 4.68 22.97 -8.99
N ASN A 139 5.97 23.22 -8.76
CA ASN A 139 7.04 22.35 -9.26
C ASN A 139 6.88 20.92 -8.75
N GLY A 140 6.52 20.73 -7.48
CA GLY A 140 6.25 19.40 -6.92
C GLY A 140 5.05 18.69 -7.56
N ILE A 141 3.97 19.43 -7.88
CA ILE A 141 2.84 18.88 -8.64
C ILE A 141 3.29 18.51 -10.04
N HIS A 142 3.99 19.41 -10.74
CA HIS A 142 4.44 19.21 -12.11
C HIS A 142 5.39 18.01 -12.23
N GLU A 143 6.33 17.81 -11.30
CA GLU A 143 7.21 16.64 -11.25
C GLU A 143 6.43 15.32 -11.19
N ILE A 144 5.35 15.27 -10.41
CA ILE A 144 4.51 14.07 -10.29
C ILE A 144 3.63 13.93 -11.54
N SER A 145 2.97 15.01 -11.98
CA SER A 145 2.10 15.02 -13.15
C SER A 145 2.82 14.67 -14.46
N GLN A 146 4.08 15.08 -14.62
CA GLN A 146 4.88 14.71 -15.79
C GLN A 146 5.20 13.22 -15.82
N ARG A 147 5.49 12.61 -14.67
CA ARG A 147 5.70 11.16 -14.59
C ARG A 147 4.44 10.39 -14.97
N ILE A 148 3.26 10.88 -14.55
CA ILE A 148 1.96 10.31 -14.96
C ILE A 148 1.76 10.43 -16.48
N ARG A 149 2.06 11.58 -17.07
CA ARG A 149 1.87 11.81 -18.52
C ARG A 149 2.81 10.96 -19.38
N ASN A 150 4.03 10.71 -18.89
CA ASN A 150 5.05 9.97 -19.62
C ASN A 150 4.88 8.45 -19.54
N ILE A 151 3.79 7.93 -18.97
CA ILE A 151 3.51 6.49 -18.97
C ILE A 151 3.32 6.03 -20.42
N PRO A 152 4.18 5.13 -20.93
CA PRO A 152 3.98 4.53 -22.24
C PRO A 152 2.82 3.51 -22.13
N MET A 153 1.58 4.01 -22.21
CA MET A 153 0.39 3.18 -22.31
C MET A 153 0.34 2.58 -23.72
N SER A 154 0.33 1.25 -23.82
CA SER A 154 0.00 0.58 -25.09
C SER A 154 -1.48 0.84 -25.42
N GLY A 155 -1.87 0.94 -26.69
CA GLY A 155 -3.22 1.37 -27.10
C GLY A 155 -4.41 0.55 -26.56
N ASP A 156 -4.18 -0.66 -26.06
CA ASP A 156 -5.19 -1.48 -25.36
C ASP A 156 -5.41 -1.06 -23.88
N ASP A 157 -4.42 -0.42 -23.26
CA ASP A 157 -4.47 0.03 -21.86
C ASP A 157 -5.18 1.38 -21.72
N GLU A 158 -5.17 2.23 -22.77
CA GLU A 158 -5.82 3.54 -22.82
C GLU A 158 -7.35 3.44 -22.75
N LYS A 159 -7.96 2.47 -23.47
CA LYS A 159 -9.40 2.18 -23.40
C LYS A 159 -9.84 1.71 -22.01
N ASN A 160 -8.98 0.96 -21.31
CA ASN A 160 -9.28 0.44 -19.98
C ASN A 160 -9.09 1.52 -18.89
N GLY A 161 -8.09 2.39 -19.01
CA GLY A 161 -7.88 3.53 -18.11
C GLY A 161 -9.00 4.57 -18.20
N LEU A 162 -9.49 4.86 -19.41
CA LEU A 162 -10.57 5.82 -19.66
C LEU A 162 -11.93 5.33 -19.13
N LEU A 163 -12.16 4.01 -19.13
CA LEU A 163 -13.34 3.37 -18.52
C LEU A 163 -13.31 3.49 -16.99
N LEU A 164 -12.11 3.42 -16.39
CA LEU A 164 -11.88 3.55 -14.95
C LEU A 164 -12.10 5.00 -14.49
N LEU A 165 -11.56 5.98 -15.23
CA LEU A 165 -11.82 7.41 -15.00
C LEU A 165 -13.33 7.73 -15.04
N ARG A 166 -14.04 7.20 -16.05
CA ARG A 166 -15.49 7.42 -16.22
C ARG A 166 -16.33 6.81 -15.10
N SER A 167 -15.87 5.71 -14.50
CA SER A 167 -16.55 5.07 -13.38
C SER A 167 -16.39 5.84 -12.05
N GLN A 168 -15.26 6.54 -11.87
CA GLN A 168 -14.99 7.34 -10.67
C GLN A 168 -15.69 8.70 -10.71
N THR A 169 -15.71 9.39 -11.86
CA THR A 169 -16.47 10.64 -12.03
C THR A 169 -17.98 10.45 -11.78
N PHE A 170 -18.52 9.25 -12.05
CA PHE A 170 -19.92 8.92 -11.78
C PHE A 170 -20.19 8.74 -10.27
N ARG A 171 -19.19 8.29 -9.51
CA ARG A 171 -19.32 7.95 -8.09
C ARG A 171 -19.28 9.18 -7.17
N GLU A 172 -18.53 10.23 -7.54
CA GLU A 172 -18.53 11.50 -6.79
C GLU A 172 -19.82 12.31 -7.00
N SER A 173 -20.52 12.14 -8.13
CA SER A 173 -21.76 12.87 -8.41
C SER A 173 -22.98 12.42 -7.57
N GLN A 174 -22.88 11.30 -6.84
CA GLN A 174 -23.95 10.77 -5.97
C GLN A 174 -23.68 10.96 -4.47
N GLY A 175 -22.62 11.67 -4.08
CA GLY A 175 -22.21 11.85 -2.68
C GLY A 175 -22.95 12.93 -1.88
N LEU A 176 -23.97 13.58 -2.44
CA LEU A 176 -24.79 14.56 -1.73
C LEU A 176 -26.22 14.05 -1.63
N VAL A 177 -26.58 13.59 -0.42
CA VAL A 177 -27.90 13.37 0.19
C VAL A 177 -28.04 11.95 0.76
N ALA A 178 -27.81 11.81 2.07
CA ALA A 178 -28.67 11.01 2.96
C ALA A 178 -28.26 11.21 4.44
N SER A 179 -29.22 11.64 5.26
CA SER A 179 -29.16 11.73 6.73
C SER A 179 -29.27 10.34 7.38
N PRO A 180 -28.88 10.17 8.66
CA PRO A 180 -28.61 8.85 9.24
C PRO A 180 -29.86 8.21 9.87
N GLY A 181 -30.04 6.91 9.64
CA GLY A 181 -31.00 6.11 10.38
C GLY A 181 -31.20 4.71 9.80
N THR A 182 -31.03 3.71 10.66
CA THR A 182 -31.40 2.28 10.49
C THR A 182 -30.28 1.35 10.03
N VAL A 183 -29.75 0.64 11.02
CA VAL A 183 -28.93 -0.56 10.90
C VAL A 183 -29.81 -1.69 10.37
N ALA A 184 -29.44 -2.26 9.24
CA ALA A 184 -29.95 -3.57 8.82
C ALA A 184 -28.85 -4.35 8.08
N SER A 185 -28.45 -5.46 8.69
CA SER A 185 -27.62 -6.51 8.13
C SER A 185 -28.27 -7.09 6.88
N SER A 186 -27.57 -7.04 5.75
CA SER A 186 -27.77 -8.02 4.68
C SER A 186 -26.52 -8.10 3.81
N GLY A 187 -25.96 -9.30 3.73
CA GLY A 187 -24.86 -9.61 2.84
C GLY A 187 -25.28 -9.32 1.40
N THR A 188 -24.45 -8.57 0.69
CA THR A 188 -24.61 -8.38 -0.75
C THR A 188 -23.25 -8.54 -1.41
N GLN A 189 -23.15 -9.60 -2.20
CA GLN A 189 -22.10 -9.82 -3.18
C GLN A 189 -21.91 -8.55 -4.02
N ALA A 190 -20.73 -7.96 -3.93
CA ALA A 190 -20.30 -6.94 -4.86
C ALA A 190 -20.07 -7.60 -6.23
N GLN A 191 -21.05 -7.50 -7.13
CA GLN A 191 -20.83 -7.77 -8.55
C GLN A 191 -19.91 -6.67 -9.11
N SER A 192 -18.65 -7.01 -9.32
CA SER A 192 -17.69 -6.17 -10.04
C SER A 192 -18.13 -6.05 -11.51
N PRO A 193 -18.06 -4.86 -12.13
CA PRO A 193 -18.33 -4.74 -13.56
C PRO A 193 -17.30 -5.54 -14.35
N HIS A 194 -17.83 -6.31 -15.31
CA HIS A 194 -17.14 -7.27 -16.14
C HIS A 194 -15.90 -6.66 -16.83
N ARG A 195 -14.70 -7.06 -16.39
CA ARG A 195 -13.45 -6.80 -17.11
C ARG A 195 -13.05 -8.06 -17.87
N GLN A 196 -12.83 -7.96 -19.18
CA GLN A 196 -12.11 -9.00 -19.93
C GLN A 196 -10.63 -8.96 -19.50
N SER A 197 -10.32 -9.61 -18.38
CA SER A 197 -8.95 -9.93 -18.00
C SER A 197 -8.36 -10.91 -19.02
N SER A 198 -7.06 -10.80 -19.32
CA SER A 198 -6.29 -11.82 -20.02
C SER A 198 -6.44 -13.20 -19.36
N PHE A 199 -6.69 -13.25 -18.04
CA PHE A 199 -7.07 -14.44 -17.32
C PHE A 199 -8.44 -15.00 -17.76
N ASN A 200 -9.43 -14.15 -18.02
CA ASN A 200 -10.72 -14.57 -18.57
C ASN A 200 -10.59 -15.07 -20.02
N LEU A 201 -9.64 -14.57 -20.80
CA LEU A 201 -9.33 -15.11 -22.13
C LEU A 201 -8.71 -16.52 -22.05
N ILE A 202 -7.77 -16.74 -21.10
CA ILE A 202 -7.18 -18.05 -20.84
C ILE A 202 -8.26 -19.01 -20.30
N LYS A 203 -9.09 -18.56 -19.35
CA LYS A 203 -10.21 -19.33 -18.78
C LYS A 203 -11.29 -19.65 -19.82
N ALA A 204 -11.60 -18.73 -20.73
CA ALA A 204 -12.55 -18.95 -21.82
C ALA A 204 -12.01 -19.95 -22.86
N LYS A 205 -10.70 -19.92 -23.16
CA LYS A 205 -10.08 -20.95 -24.01
C LYS A 205 -10.03 -22.33 -23.33
N LEU A 206 -9.81 -22.37 -22.01
CA LEU A 206 -9.90 -23.61 -21.22
C LEU A 206 -11.34 -24.16 -21.18
N SER A 207 -12.34 -23.29 -21.04
CA SER A 207 -13.75 -23.69 -20.97
C SER A 207 -14.38 -24.02 -22.33
N GLY A 208 -13.92 -23.40 -23.42
CA GLY A 208 -14.48 -23.59 -24.76
C GLY A 208 -14.21 -24.98 -25.35
N ASN A 209 -13.12 -25.64 -24.93
CA ASN A 209 -12.76 -26.97 -25.43
C ASN A 209 -13.50 -28.13 -24.73
N VAL A 210 -14.28 -27.87 -23.67
CA VAL A 210 -15.01 -28.92 -22.94
C VAL A 210 -16.41 -29.19 -23.54
N LYS A 211 -16.95 -28.29 -24.37
CA LYS A 211 -18.32 -28.43 -24.90
C LYS A 211 -18.47 -29.23 -26.20
N ASN A 212 -17.39 -29.56 -26.90
CA ASN A 212 -17.43 -30.39 -28.11
C ASN A 212 -16.66 -31.70 -27.90
N GLY A 213 -17.22 -32.60 -27.10
CA GLY A 213 -16.72 -33.95 -26.92
C GLY A 213 -17.15 -34.88 -28.06
N GLY A 214 -16.32 -35.01 -29.09
CA GLY A 214 -16.20 -36.23 -29.88
C GLY A 214 -14.98 -37.02 -29.41
N PRO A 215 -14.96 -38.37 -29.50
CA PRO A 215 -13.88 -39.19 -28.94
C PRO A 215 -12.58 -38.92 -29.70
N VAL A 216 -11.61 -38.28 -29.04
CA VAL A 216 -10.26 -38.06 -29.58
C VAL A 216 -9.47 -39.36 -29.44
N THR A 217 -9.33 -40.08 -30.55
CA THR A 217 -8.41 -41.21 -30.69
C THR A 217 -7.02 -40.68 -31.05
N GLY A 218 -6.03 -40.89 -30.17
CA GLY A 218 -4.61 -40.73 -30.48
C GLY A 218 -3.77 -40.02 -29.40
N PRO A 219 -2.64 -40.60 -28.93
CA PRO A 219 -1.82 -40.04 -27.84
C PRO A 219 -0.91 -38.87 -28.26
N SER A 220 -0.80 -38.50 -29.55
CA SER A 220 0.17 -37.50 -30.02
C SER A 220 -0.33 -36.05 -30.08
N ASN A 221 -1.64 -35.81 -29.93
CA ASN A 221 -2.23 -34.46 -30.00
C ASN A 221 -2.29 -33.74 -28.65
N GLY A 222 -2.34 -34.47 -27.53
CA GLY A 222 -2.40 -33.87 -26.19
C GLY A 222 -1.10 -33.16 -25.79
N GLU A 223 0.05 -33.73 -26.14
CA GLU A 223 1.38 -33.21 -25.81
C GLU A 223 1.67 -31.88 -26.53
N LYS A 224 1.29 -31.78 -27.81
CA LYS A 224 1.39 -30.54 -28.60
C LYS A 224 0.48 -29.42 -28.09
N ILE A 225 -0.68 -29.75 -27.50
CA ILE A 225 -1.62 -28.78 -26.94
C ILE A 225 -1.10 -28.25 -25.60
N ALA A 226 -0.55 -29.12 -24.75
CA ALA A 226 0.07 -28.74 -23.49
C ALA A 226 1.29 -27.82 -23.71
N GLU A 227 2.18 -28.17 -24.64
CA GLU A 227 3.36 -27.36 -24.96
C GLU A 227 2.98 -25.97 -25.52
N LYS A 228 1.93 -25.92 -26.35
CA LYS A 228 1.40 -24.66 -26.90
C LYS A 228 0.74 -23.80 -25.82
N LEU A 229 0.10 -24.42 -24.84
CA LEU A 229 -0.51 -23.72 -23.70
C LEU A 229 0.56 -23.15 -22.78
N GLU A 230 1.62 -23.91 -22.47
CA GLU A 230 2.76 -23.43 -21.68
C GLU A 230 3.47 -22.24 -22.34
N LYS A 231 3.74 -22.30 -23.66
CA LYS A 231 4.34 -21.16 -24.40
C LYS A 231 3.43 -19.92 -24.40
N LEU A 232 2.12 -20.10 -24.47
CA LEU A 232 1.17 -18.99 -24.42
C LEU A 232 1.05 -18.36 -23.03
N VAL A 233 1.06 -19.19 -21.98
CA VAL A 233 1.09 -18.72 -20.58
C VAL A 233 2.40 -17.97 -20.32
N GLN A 234 3.53 -18.50 -20.74
CA GLN A 234 4.84 -17.89 -20.57
C GLN A 234 4.96 -16.53 -21.26
N SER A 235 4.57 -16.43 -22.54
CA SER A 235 4.60 -15.16 -23.29
C SER A 235 3.63 -14.10 -22.74
N THR A 236 2.49 -14.54 -22.20
CA THR A 236 1.55 -13.63 -21.52
C THR A 236 2.12 -13.17 -20.18
N MET A 237 2.82 -14.05 -19.45
CA MET A 237 3.45 -13.75 -18.17
C MET A 237 4.57 -12.73 -18.34
N GLU A 238 5.43 -12.89 -19.36
CA GLU A 238 6.48 -11.92 -19.71
C GLU A 238 5.90 -10.53 -20.02
N ARG A 239 4.78 -10.46 -20.74
CA ARG A 239 4.09 -9.19 -21.01
C ARG A 239 3.55 -8.55 -19.73
N THR A 240 2.97 -9.32 -18.83
CA THR A 240 2.47 -8.81 -17.54
C THR A 240 3.61 -8.36 -16.64
N ILE A 241 4.73 -9.09 -16.59
CA ILE A 241 5.93 -8.72 -15.85
C ILE A 241 6.47 -7.36 -16.33
N GLU A 242 6.55 -7.16 -17.64
CA GLU A 242 6.99 -5.88 -18.21
C GLU A 242 6.05 -4.72 -17.85
N LYS A 243 4.73 -4.96 -17.84
CA LYS A 243 3.76 -3.95 -17.37
C LYS A 243 3.93 -3.63 -15.89
N VAL A 244 4.06 -4.65 -15.03
CA VAL A 244 4.26 -4.46 -13.59
C VAL A 244 5.57 -3.71 -13.30
N ARG A 245 6.63 -4.01 -14.05
CA ARG A 245 7.92 -3.31 -13.94
C ARG A 245 7.79 -1.81 -14.25
N LYS A 246 7.12 -1.45 -15.36
CA LYS A 246 6.85 -0.04 -15.70
C LYS A 246 5.98 0.67 -14.66
N LEU A 247 5.05 -0.05 -14.04
CA LEU A 247 4.20 0.47 -12.96
C LEU A 247 4.90 0.52 -11.59
N GLN A 248 6.08 -0.11 -11.45
CA GLN A 248 6.87 -0.07 -10.23
C GLN A 248 7.47 1.32 -9.97
N ASP A 249 7.70 2.09 -11.04
CA ASP A 249 8.20 3.47 -11.03
C ASP A 249 7.21 4.46 -10.36
N PHE A 250 6.02 4.00 -9.97
CA PHE A 250 4.99 4.75 -9.28
C PHE A 250 4.86 4.28 -7.81
N PRO A 251 5.63 4.87 -6.87
CA PRO A 251 5.55 4.57 -5.44
C PRO A 251 4.34 5.26 -4.77
N PHE A 252 3.81 4.67 -3.69
CA PHE A 252 2.73 5.30 -2.91
C PHE A 252 3.14 6.66 -2.29
N ASP A 253 4.44 6.86 -2.07
CA ASP A 253 5.00 8.10 -1.53
C ASP A 253 4.64 9.34 -2.37
N ASP A 254 4.56 9.21 -3.70
CA ASP A 254 4.18 10.32 -4.57
C ASP A 254 2.71 10.75 -4.36
N LEU A 255 1.81 9.80 -4.10
CA LEU A 255 0.42 10.10 -3.74
C LEU A 255 0.34 10.83 -2.39
N GLN A 256 1.14 10.40 -1.41
CA GLN A 256 1.25 11.07 -0.12
C GLN A 256 1.82 12.48 -0.26
N ARG A 257 2.86 12.65 -1.09
CA ARG A 257 3.45 13.95 -1.42
C ARG A 257 2.41 14.87 -2.06
N LEU A 258 1.65 14.39 -3.04
CA LEU A 258 0.59 15.15 -3.70
C LEU A 258 -0.53 15.56 -2.74
N ASN A 259 -0.98 14.65 -1.88
CA ASN A 259 -1.92 14.95 -0.78
C ASN A 259 -1.38 16.02 0.18
N SER A 260 -0.10 15.92 0.55
CA SER A 260 0.55 16.91 1.42
C SER A 260 0.61 18.29 0.76
N ILE A 261 0.87 18.35 -0.55
CA ILE A 261 0.88 19.60 -1.33
C ILE A 261 -0.53 20.19 -1.38
N CYS A 262 -1.56 19.38 -1.68
CA CYS A 262 -2.95 19.82 -1.69
C CYS A 262 -3.39 20.39 -0.34
N LYS A 263 -3.01 19.74 0.78
CA LYS A 263 -3.26 20.26 2.13
C LYS A 263 -2.58 21.63 2.35
N LYS A 264 -1.31 21.76 1.98
CA LYS A 264 -0.55 23.02 2.09
C LYS A 264 -1.13 24.14 1.22
N LEU A 265 -1.61 23.81 0.02
CA LEU A 265 -2.31 24.76 -0.87
C LEU A 265 -3.62 25.26 -0.26
N LYS A 266 -4.44 24.36 0.30
CA LYS A 266 -5.68 24.73 0.99
C LYS A 266 -5.43 25.65 2.20
N GLU A 267 -4.41 25.34 3.00
CA GLU A 267 -3.98 26.20 4.11
C GLU A 267 -3.52 27.59 3.62
N ALA A 268 -2.69 27.64 2.57
CA ALA A 268 -2.22 28.88 1.98
C ALA A 268 -3.36 29.74 1.43
N LYS A 269 -4.32 29.15 0.70
CA LYS A 269 -5.53 29.84 0.22
C LYS A 269 -6.29 30.49 1.38
N PHE A 270 -6.48 29.74 2.46
CA PHE A 270 -7.18 30.25 3.64
C PHE A 270 -6.45 31.48 4.22
N ILE A 271 -5.13 31.39 4.40
CA ILE A 271 -4.32 32.47 4.97
C ILE A 271 -4.32 33.71 4.05
N MET A 272 -4.08 33.53 2.76
CA MET A 272 -4.06 34.63 1.78
C MET A 272 -5.42 35.32 1.68
N GLY A 273 -6.52 34.55 1.70
CA GLY A 273 -7.87 35.11 1.74
C GLY A 273 -8.18 35.89 3.02
N SER A 274 -7.64 35.43 4.16
CA SER A 274 -7.75 36.15 5.44
C SER A 274 -7.00 37.48 5.40
N ASN A 275 -5.75 37.50 4.93
CA ASN A 275 -4.97 38.73 4.75
C ASN A 275 -5.65 39.71 3.80
N ALA A 276 -6.15 39.23 2.64
CA ALA A 276 -6.85 40.07 1.67
C ALA A 276 -8.07 40.77 2.30
N ARG A 277 -8.81 40.06 3.17
CA ARG A 277 -9.94 40.63 3.91
C ARG A 277 -9.50 41.73 4.87
N VAL A 278 -8.41 41.55 5.61
CA VAL A 278 -7.86 42.56 6.53
C VAL A 278 -7.42 43.82 5.78
N LEU A 279 -6.75 43.66 4.63
CA LEU A 279 -6.34 44.77 3.77
C LEU A 279 -7.56 45.53 3.23
N LYS A 280 -8.59 44.80 2.77
CA LYS A 280 -9.86 45.37 2.31
C LYS A 280 -10.56 46.17 3.42
N GLN A 281 -10.66 45.60 4.62
CA GLN A 281 -11.27 46.28 5.77
C GLN A 281 -10.50 47.56 6.13
N THR A 282 -9.17 47.51 6.14
CA THR A 282 -8.31 48.69 6.35
C THR A 282 -8.53 49.78 5.31
N ARG A 283 -8.54 49.42 4.03
CA ARG A 283 -8.81 50.38 2.95
C ARG A 283 -10.18 51.03 3.10
N GLN A 284 -11.21 50.24 3.40
CA GLN A 284 -12.57 50.74 3.62
C GLN A 284 -12.69 51.62 4.87
N PHE A 285 -11.97 51.31 5.95
CA PHE A 285 -11.94 52.13 7.16
C PHE A 285 -11.38 53.52 6.86
N TYR A 286 -10.21 53.61 6.21
CA TYR A 286 -9.62 54.89 5.87
C TYR A 286 -10.45 55.67 4.84
N GLN A 287 -11.15 54.98 3.95
CA GLN A 287 -12.11 55.62 3.04
C GLN A 287 -13.26 56.28 3.81
N ARG A 288 -13.94 55.53 4.69
CA ARG A 288 -15.05 56.07 5.51
C ARG A 288 -14.58 57.18 6.46
N LEU A 289 -13.41 57.01 7.05
CA LEU A 289 -12.81 57.99 7.96
C LEU A 289 -12.57 59.34 7.30
N PHE A 290 -12.23 59.37 6.00
CA PHE A 290 -11.99 60.61 5.26
C PHE A 290 -13.28 61.28 4.76
N GLU A 291 -14.31 60.48 4.51
CA GLU A 291 -15.66 60.92 4.18
C GLU A 291 -16.35 61.57 5.40
N ASP A 292 -15.97 61.20 6.63
CA ASP A 292 -16.52 61.75 7.86
C ASP A 292 -16.29 63.28 7.99
N PRO A 293 -17.34 64.09 8.24
CA PRO A 293 -17.20 65.53 8.49
C PRO A 293 -16.40 65.85 9.76
N GLY A 294 -16.29 64.92 10.72
CA GLY A 294 -15.51 65.07 11.95
C GLY A 294 -14.01 64.87 11.79
N PHE A 295 -13.53 64.54 10.58
CA PHE A 295 -12.11 64.30 10.31
C PHE A 295 -11.27 65.61 10.30
N PRO A 296 -10.01 65.60 10.77
CA PRO A 296 -9.17 66.81 10.82
C PRO A 296 -9.04 67.50 9.45
N ALA A 297 -9.48 68.77 9.38
CA ALA A 297 -9.43 69.56 8.15
C ALA A 297 -8.00 69.80 7.63
N GLU A 298 -7.00 69.85 8.53
CA GLU A 298 -5.59 70.03 8.17
C GLU A 298 -5.06 68.86 7.33
N ILE A 299 -5.41 67.62 7.71
CA ILE A 299 -5.04 66.41 6.97
C ILE A 299 -5.86 66.30 5.68
N LYS A 300 -7.16 66.64 5.75
CA LYS A 300 -8.06 66.61 4.58
C LYS A 300 -7.59 67.53 3.44
N ARG A 301 -7.04 68.70 3.78
CA ARG A 301 -6.53 69.66 2.80
C ARG A 301 -5.15 69.29 2.27
N SER A 302 -4.29 68.72 3.11
CA SER A 302 -2.86 68.58 2.79
C SER A 302 -2.50 67.23 2.17
N CYS A 303 -3.24 66.15 2.46
CA CYS A 303 -2.86 64.78 2.09
C CYS A 303 -3.84 64.02 1.15
N PRO A 304 -4.69 64.65 0.31
CA PRO A 304 -5.64 63.88 -0.50
C PRO A 304 -4.95 62.92 -1.48
N ASN A 305 -3.84 63.35 -2.09
CA ASN A 305 -3.07 62.54 -3.06
C ASN A 305 -2.32 61.38 -2.39
N ASP A 306 -1.75 61.60 -1.20
CA ASP A 306 -1.03 60.56 -0.45
C ASP A 306 -1.99 59.48 0.05
N LEU A 307 -3.18 59.87 0.49
CA LEU A 307 -4.22 58.93 0.91
C LEU A 307 -4.75 58.12 -0.27
N GLU A 308 -4.95 58.76 -1.43
CA GLU A 308 -5.32 58.05 -2.65
C GLU A 308 -4.24 57.05 -3.05
N SER A 309 -2.97 57.47 -3.00
CA SER A 309 -1.81 56.61 -3.26
C SER A 309 -1.75 55.42 -2.29
N PHE A 310 -2.01 55.63 -1.01
CA PHE A 310 -2.11 54.56 -0.02
C PHE A 310 -3.23 53.58 -0.36
N LYS A 311 -4.44 54.06 -0.66
CA LYS A 311 -5.59 53.21 -1.03
C LYS A 311 -5.27 52.35 -2.26
N ILE A 312 -4.71 52.95 -3.31
CA ILE A 312 -4.30 52.25 -4.54
C ILE A 312 -3.26 51.16 -4.22
N ARG A 313 -2.23 51.47 -3.41
CA ARG A 313 -1.21 50.48 -3.02
C ARG A 313 -1.81 49.31 -2.22
N VAL A 314 -2.71 49.58 -1.28
CA VAL A 314 -3.41 48.52 -0.52
C VAL A 314 -4.28 47.67 -1.43
N GLU A 315 -4.99 48.28 -2.38
CA GLU A 315 -5.81 47.57 -3.36
C GLU A 315 -4.95 46.71 -4.30
N GLN A 316 -3.79 47.18 -4.73
CA GLN A 316 -2.85 46.38 -5.51
C GLN A 316 -2.37 45.15 -4.74
N LEU A 317 -2.09 45.29 -3.44
CA LEU A 317 -1.72 44.16 -2.57
C LEU A 317 -2.90 43.19 -2.35
N GLU A 318 -4.11 43.71 -2.12
CA GLU A 318 -5.35 42.93 -2.06
C GLU A 318 -5.51 42.09 -3.33
N ASN A 319 -5.42 42.73 -4.50
CA ASN A 319 -5.56 42.07 -5.80
C ASN A 319 -4.49 41.00 -6.03
N LYS A 320 -3.23 41.25 -5.66
CA LYS A 320 -2.16 40.23 -5.73
C LYS A 320 -2.47 38.99 -4.89
N LEU A 321 -2.97 39.18 -3.66
CA LEU A 321 -3.36 38.07 -2.80
C LEU A 321 -4.56 37.30 -3.38
N VAL A 322 -5.57 38.01 -3.91
CA VAL A 322 -6.75 37.39 -4.54
C VAL A 322 -6.37 36.61 -5.80
N THR A 323 -5.56 37.18 -6.70
CA THR A 323 -5.03 36.46 -7.87
C THR A 323 -4.20 35.25 -7.45
N GLY A 324 -3.43 35.37 -6.38
CA GLY A 324 -2.71 34.25 -5.77
C GLY A 324 -3.64 33.13 -5.29
N CYS A 325 -4.77 33.46 -4.66
CA CYS A 325 -5.80 32.48 -4.31
C CYS A 325 -6.39 31.77 -5.54
N SER A 326 -6.72 32.51 -6.60
CA SER A 326 -7.22 31.90 -7.85
C SER A 326 -6.20 30.95 -8.50
N ARG A 327 -4.91 31.30 -8.46
CA ARG A 327 -3.84 30.40 -8.91
C ARG A 327 -3.74 29.14 -8.04
N ILE A 328 -3.85 29.30 -6.72
CA ILE A 328 -3.87 28.15 -5.80
C ILE A 328 -5.07 27.24 -6.08
N ASP A 329 -6.24 27.80 -6.40
CA ASP A 329 -7.41 27.01 -6.78
C ASP A 329 -7.17 26.15 -8.01
N ALA A 330 -6.59 26.73 -9.06
CA ALA A 330 -6.20 25.97 -10.25
C ALA A 330 -5.18 24.86 -9.92
N LEU A 331 -4.22 25.13 -9.02
CA LEU A 331 -3.26 24.12 -8.59
C LEU A 331 -3.89 23.00 -7.74
N ILE A 332 -4.90 23.32 -6.93
CA ILE A 332 -5.66 22.31 -6.16
C ILE A 332 -6.40 21.38 -7.11
N GLU A 333 -7.04 21.93 -8.15
CA GLU A 333 -7.75 21.15 -9.17
C GLU A 333 -6.79 20.24 -9.94
N VAL A 334 -5.68 20.78 -10.45
CA VAL A 334 -4.64 19.99 -11.14
C VAL A 334 -4.06 18.91 -10.23
N ALA A 335 -3.85 19.22 -8.95
CA ALA A 335 -3.39 18.23 -7.99
C ALA A 335 -4.44 17.13 -7.74
N ALA A 336 -5.72 17.47 -7.65
CA ALA A 336 -6.80 16.50 -7.48
C ALA A 336 -6.92 15.56 -8.70
N ASP A 337 -6.85 16.11 -9.91
CA ASP A 337 -6.82 15.30 -11.13
C ASP A 337 -5.63 14.34 -11.15
N ALA A 338 -4.45 14.83 -10.75
CA ALA A 338 -3.27 13.99 -10.62
C ALA A 338 -3.43 12.90 -9.54
N GLN A 339 -4.14 13.15 -8.44
CA GLN A 339 -4.44 12.14 -7.41
C GLN A 339 -5.33 11.03 -7.98
N ILE A 340 -6.40 11.39 -8.67
CA ILE A 340 -7.33 10.45 -9.31
C ILE A 340 -6.59 9.56 -10.32
N LEU A 341 -5.74 10.16 -11.15
CA LEU A 341 -4.91 9.44 -12.10
C LEU A 341 -3.93 8.49 -11.39
N TYR A 342 -3.29 8.96 -10.32
CA TYR A 342 -2.35 8.16 -9.55
C TYR A 342 -3.01 6.96 -8.88
N ASP A 343 -4.18 7.16 -8.27
CA ASP A 343 -4.98 6.09 -7.67
C ASP A 343 -5.38 5.04 -8.71
N SER A 344 -5.74 5.49 -9.91
CA SER A 344 -6.04 4.60 -11.04
C SER A 344 -4.83 3.75 -11.46
N ILE A 345 -3.64 4.36 -11.49
CA ILE A 345 -2.38 3.66 -11.80
C ILE A 345 -2.02 2.65 -10.70
N LEU A 346 -2.16 3.02 -9.43
CA LEU A 346 -1.92 2.11 -8.31
C LEU A 346 -2.90 0.93 -8.31
N GLN A 347 -4.17 1.16 -8.64
CA GLN A 347 -5.16 0.09 -8.82
C GLN A 347 -4.79 -0.81 -9.99
N LEU A 348 -4.36 -0.25 -11.13
CA LEU A 348 -3.88 -1.03 -12.27
C LEU A 348 -2.68 -1.90 -11.88
N LYS A 349 -1.72 -1.34 -11.15
CA LYS A 349 -0.57 -2.09 -10.62
C LYS A 349 -1.00 -3.25 -9.72
N SER A 350 -1.92 -3.01 -8.79
CA SER A 350 -2.43 -4.05 -7.90
C SER A 350 -3.15 -5.17 -8.69
N ALA A 351 -3.92 -4.80 -9.71
CA ALA A 351 -4.63 -5.74 -10.55
C ALA A 351 -3.68 -6.60 -11.40
N GLU A 352 -2.64 -6.00 -12.00
CA GLU A 352 -1.66 -6.75 -12.78
C GLU A 352 -0.76 -7.63 -11.92
N THR A 353 -0.45 -7.18 -10.70
CA THR A 353 0.26 -8.00 -9.71
C THR A 353 -0.57 -9.24 -9.33
N ASN A 354 -1.88 -9.06 -9.12
CA ASN A 354 -2.79 -10.18 -8.86
C ASN A 354 -2.92 -11.13 -10.07
N ASN A 355 -2.97 -10.59 -11.30
CA ASN A 355 -2.95 -11.41 -12.51
C ASN A 355 -1.66 -12.24 -12.59
N LEU A 356 -0.51 -11.65 -12.27
CA LEU A 356 0.77 -12.36 -12.26
C LEU A 356 0.78 -13.51 -11.24
N PHE A 357 0.29 -13.28 -10.02
CA PHE A 357 0.16 -14.34 -9.01
C PHE A 357 -0.80 -15.45 -9.44
N ALA A 358 -1.93 -15.10 -10.06
CA ALA A 358 -2.87 -16.09 -10.57
C ALA A 358 -2.28 -16.91 -11.72
N MET A 359 -1.47 -16.29 -12.59
CA MET A 359 -0.77 -16.98 -13.67
C MET A 359 0.35 -17.88 -13.18
N ASP A 360 1.12 -17.45 -12.19
CA ASP A 360 2.16 -18.28 -11.57
C ASP A 360 1.53 -19.52 -10.90
N ALA A 361 0.44 -19.34 -10.14
CA ALA A 361 -0.33 -20.43 -9.56
C ALA A 361 -0.87 -21.40 -10.62
N LEU A 362 -1.33 -20.90 -11.77
CA LEU A 362 -1.77 -21.73 -12.89
C LEU A 362 -0.59 -22.52 -13.49
N SER A 363 0.56 -21.87 -13.70
CA SER A 363 1.76 -22.56 -14.20
C SER A 363 2.26 -23.64 -13.24
N ALA A 364 2.16 -23.40 -11.93
CA ALA A 364 2.48 -24.37 -10.91
C ALA A 364 1.50 -25.56 -10.95
N SER A 365 0.20 -25.30 -11.10
CA SER A 365 -0.81 -26.37 -11.23
C SER A 365 -0.61 -27.25 -12.47
N VAL A 366 -0.23 -26.67 -13.61
CA VAL A 366 0.05 -27.42 -14.85
C VAL A 366 1.29 -28.31 -14.64
N ARG A 367 2.34 -27.77 -14.03
CA ARG A 367 3.56 -28.54 -13.67
C ARG A 367 3.24 -29.66 -12.66
N MET A 368 2.39 -29.39 -11.67
CA MET A 368 1.94 -30.39 -10.69
C MET A 368 1.09 -31.48 -11.34
N GLU A 369 0.21 -31.17 -12.29
CA GLU A 369 -0.56 -32.16 -13.03
C GLU A 369 0.36 -33.12 -13.80
N GLY A 370 1.38 -32.57 -14.50
CA GLY A 370 2.38 -33.38 -15.21
C GLY A 370 3.20 -34.26 -14.26
N SER A 371 3.58 -33.74 -13.08
CA SER A 371 4.27 -34.54 -12.07
C SER A 371 3.37 -35.62 -11.46
N THR A 372 2.09 -35.32 -11.23
CA THR A 372 1.12 -36.25 -10.66
C THR A 372 0.86 -37.42 -11.61
N LYS A 373 0.73 -37.15 -12.92
CA LYS A 373 0.61 -38.21 -13.93
C LYS A 373 1.83 -39.13 -13.95
N ARG A 374 3.04 -38.57 -13.91
CA ARG A 374 4.28 -39.38 -13.82
C ARG A 374 4.36 -40.20 -12.52
N MET A 375 3.94 -39.61 -11.40
CA MET A 375 3.87 -40.31 -10.11
C MET A 375 2.84 -41.45 -10.15
N GLU A 376 1.69 -41.25 -10.79
CA GLU A 376 0.67 -42.27 -10.97
C GLU A 376 1.19 -43.44 -11.81
N GLU A 377 1.88 -43.16 -12.93
CA GLU A 377 2.51 -44.18 -13.77
C GLU A 377 3.60 -44.96 -13.03
N MET A 378 4.48 -44.27 -12.31
CA MET A 378 5.50 -44.88 -11.46
C MET A 378 4.86 -45.77 -10.40
N THR A 379 3.82 -45.29 -9.71
CA THR A 379 3.10 -46.05 -8.68
C THR A 379 2.44 -47.30 -9.27
N ARG A 380 1.85 -47.21 -10.46
CA ARG A 380 1.28 -48.39 -11.15
C ARG A 380 2.36 -49.40 -11.53
N SER A 381 3.50 -48.95 -12.03
CA SER A 381 4.62 -49.85 -12.36
C SER A 381 5.19 -50.51 -11.10
N MET A 382 5.34 -49.77 -10.01
CA MET A 382 5.78 -50.30 -8.72
C MET A 382 4.81 -51.34 -8.17
N ASN A 383 3.50 -51.11 -8.29
CA ASN A 383 2.48 -52.07 -7.87
C ASN A 383 2.59 -53.38 -8.67
N LYS A 384 2.79 -53.28 -9.99
CA LYS A 384 3.01 -54.47 -10.84
C LYS A 384 4.29 -55.22 -10.46
N ILE A 385 5.38 -54.50 -10.17
CA ILE A 385 6.65 -55.10 -9.73
C ILE A 385 6.46 -55.84 -8.41
N ALA A 386 5.77 -55.23 -7.44
CA ALA A 386 5.46 -55.85 -6.16
C ALA A 386 4.64 -57.14 -6.35
N GLU A 387 3.62 -57.13 -7.21
CA GLU A 387 2.82 -58.32 -7.52
C GLU A 387 3.66 -59.44 -8.17
N SER A 388 4.55 -59.11 -9.11
CA SER A 388 5.46 -60.11 -9.70
C SER A 388 6.46 -60.64 -8.67
N THR A 389 6.94 -59.79 -7.75
CA THR A 389 7.89 -60.18 -6.70
C THR A 389 7.23 -61.12 -5.68
N GLU A 390 5.94 -60.91 -5.38
CA GLU A 390 5.16 -61.81 -4.51
C GLU A 390 5.08 -63.23 -5.10
N LYS A 391 4.77 -63.34 -6.41
CA LYS A 391 4.69 -64.63 -7.11
C LYS A 391 6.06 -65.35 -7.18
N ASP A 392 7.13 -64.60 -7.43
CA ASP A 392 8.49 -65.16 -7.46
C ASP A 392 8.95 -65.68 -6.09
N THR A 393 8.57 -64.99 -5.01
CA THR A 393 8.84 -65.44 -3.63
C THR A 393 8.10 -66.75 -3.31
N GLY A 394 6.90 -66.94 -3.85
CA GLY A 394 6.15 -68.21 -3.73
C GLY A 394 6.89 -69.41 -4.34
N SER A 395 7.60 -69.20 -5.45
CA SER A 395 8.39 -70.23 -6.12
C SER A 395 9.65 -70.61 -5.33
N MET A 396 10.25 -69.66 -4.60
CA MET A 396 11.42 -69.90 -3.74
C MET A 396 11.11 -70.88 -2.60
N HIS A 397 9.91 -70.80 -2.02
CA HIS A 397 9.47 -71.71 -0.96
C HIS A 397 9.23 -73.14 -1.48
N PHE A 398 8.84 -73.31 -2.74
CA PHE A 398 8.57 -74.62 -3.36
C PHE A 398 9.86 -75.41 -3.63
N MET A 399 10.92 -74.78 -4.14
CA MET A 399 12.23 -75.43 -4.32
C MET A 399 12.83 -75.91 -2.99
N THR A 400 12.74 -75.07 -1.96
CA THR A 400 13.29 -75.38 -0.62
C THR A 400 12.59 -76.58 0.02
N PHE A 401 11.28 -76.74 -0.23
CA PHE A 401 10.51 -77.90 0.21
C PHE A 401 11.03 -79.22 -0.39
N PHE A 402 11.28 -79.27 -1.71
CA PHE A 402 11.83 -80.47 -2.34
C PHE A 402 13.21 -80.83 -1.82
N ALA A 403 14.09 -79.85 -1.61
CA ALA A 403 15.42 -80.10 -1.06
C ALA A 403 15.35 -80.77 0.32
N LEU A 404 14.42 -80.33 1.20
CA LEU A 404 14.26 -80.89 2.55
C LEU A 404 13.73 -82.33 2.58
N ILE A 405 13.00 -82.74 1.54
CA ILE A 405 12.52 -84.11 1.36
C ILE A 405 13.66 -85.04 0.94
N PHE A 406 14.51 -84.61 0.00
CA PHE A 406 15.54 -85.45 -0.57
C PHE A 406 16.84 -85.47 0.26
N LEU A 407 17.12 -84.42 1.03
CA LEU A 407 18.37 -84.29 1.78
C LEU A 407 18.61 -85.42 2.82
N PRO A 408 17.62 -85.87 3.60
CA PRO A 408 17.79 -87.00 4.52
C PRO A 408 18.02 -88.33 3.80
N GLY A 409 17.28 -88.59 2.71
CA GLY A 409 17.42 -89.81 1.92
C GLY A 409 18.79 -89.92 1.27
N THR A 410 19.34 -88.79 0.79
CA THR A 410 20.68 -88.75 0.19
C THR A 410 21.77 -89.00 1.24
N PHE A 411 21.63 -88.43 2.44
CA PHE A 411 22.56 -88.64 3.55
C PHE A 411 22.56 -90.09 4.05
N LEU A 412 21.39 -90.70 4.24
CA LEU A 412 21.27 -92.10 4.65
C LEU A 412 21.80 -93.06 3.58
N GLY A 413 21.51 -92.80 2.30
CA GLY A 413 22.04 -93.61 1.20
C GLY A 413 23.57 -93.68 1.17
N SER A 414 24.25 -92.59 1.56
CA SER A 414 25.71 -92.56 1.68
C SER A 414 26.23 -93.24 2.95
N PHE A 415 25.50 -93.16 4.07
CA PHE A 415 25.92 -93.71 5.36
C PHE A 415 25.81 -95.25 5.41
N PHE A 416 24.86 -95.83 4.68
CA PHE A 416 24.62 -97.28 4.60
C PHE A 416 25.33 -97.98 3.42
N SER A 417 26.26 -97.31 2.73
CA SER A 417 26.98 -97.86 1.57
C SER A 417 27.97 -99.02 1.89
N THR A 418 27.90 -99.62 3.08
CA THR A 418 28.52 -100.93 3.38
C THR A 418 27.79 -102.05 2.62
N PRO A 419 28.50 -103.07 2.10
CA PRO A 419 27.91 -104.03 1.17
C PRO A 419 26.79 -104.83 1.86
N ILE A 420 25.55 -104.63 1.40
CA ILE A 420 24.34 -105.38 1.80
C ILE A 420 24.39 -106.86 1.33
N PHE A 421 25.45 -107.26 0.62
CA PHE A 421 25.70 -108.63 0.17
C PHE A 421 26.76 -109.28 1.07
N GLY A 422 26.35 -110.24 1.90
CA GLY A 422 27.26 -111.13 2.60
C GLY A 422 27.36 -112.47 1.87
N ASP A 423 28.58 -112.99 1.69
CA ASP A 423 28.81 -114.36 1.22
C ASP A 423 28.71 -115.33 2.41
N SER A 424 27.97 -116.44 2.25
CA SER A 424 27.90 -117.54 3.22
C SER A 424 29.02 -118.56 2.96
N GLU A 425 29.60 -119.11 4.05
CA GLU A 425 30.70 -120.09 4.04
C GLU A 425 30.41 -121.42 3.29
N GLU A 426 31.53 -122.04 2.89
CA GLU A 426 31.74 -123.09 1.90
C GLU A 426 30.87 -124.35 2.04
N GLY A 427 30.24 -124.76 0.92
CA GLY A 427 29.87 -126.17 0.74
C GLY A 427 28.72 -126.53 -0.20
N SER A 428 27.94 -125.58 -0.75
CA SER A 428 26.90 -125.89 -1.76
C SER A 428 26.52 -124.63 -2.59
N PRO A 429 25.78 -124.73 -3.72
CA PRO A 429 25.85 -123.75 -4.81
C PRO A 429 25.33 -122.36 -4.45
N ARG A 430 26.08 -121.32 -4.89
CA ARG A 430 25.81 -119.87 -4.70
C ARG A 430 24.34 -119.51 -4.79
N SER A 431 23.73 -119.19 -3.65
CA SER A 431 22.46 -118.45 -3.59
C SER A 431 22.74 -117.09 -2.97
N TRP A 432 22.39 -116.03 -3.69
CA TRP A 432 22.50 -114.65 -3.21
C TRP A 432 21.38 -114.44 -2.19
N THR A 433 21.70 -114.28 -0.91
CA THR A 433 20.69 -113.95 0.10
C THR A 433 20.54 -112.45 0.21
N PHE A 434 19.51 -111.92 -0.46
CA PHE A 434 19.03 -110.56 -0.23
C PHE A 434 18.43 -110.49 1.18
N HIS A 435 19.11 -109.85 2.12
CA HIS A 435 18.59 -109.62 3.47
C HIS A 435 17.48 -108.55 3.41
N LYS A 436 16.25 -108.99 3.14
CA LYS A 436 15.03 -108.16 3.13
C LYS A 436 14.91 -107.34 4.42
N ASP A 437 15.33 -107.91 5.54
CA ASP A 437 15.26 -107.31 6.87
C ASP A 437 16.11 -106.02 6.99
N LEU A 438 17.29 -105.95 6.36
CA LEU A 438 18.11 -104.73 6.37
C LEU A 438 17.53 -103.63 5.48
N PHE A 439 16.94 -103.99 4.34
CA PHE A 439 16.31 -103.03 3.43
C PHE A 439 15.02 -102.45 4.01
N GLU A 440 14.25 -103.26 4.75
CA GLU A 440 13.05 -102.81 5.45
C GLU A 440 13.39 -101.80 6.55
N VAL A 441 14.43 -102.06 7.35
CA VAL A 441 14.93 -101.11 8.36
C VAL A 441 15.41 -99.81 7.72
N PHE A 442 16.09 -99.86 6.56
CA PHE A 442 16.52 -98.66 5.83
C PHE A 442 15.34 -97.77 5.41
N ILE A 443 14.29 -98.34 4.82
CA ILE A 443 13.10 -97.60 4.39
C ILE A 443 12.40 -96.98 5.60
N ILE A 444 12.27 -97.72 6.72
CA ILE A 444 11.63 -97.22 7.93
C ILE A 444 12.39 -96.00 8.48
N ILE A 445 13.72 -96.09 8.62
CA ILE A 445 14.53 -94.96 9.15
C ILE A 445 14.47 -93.76 8.19
N CYS A 446 14.51 -93.99 6.87
CA CYS A 446 14.44 -92.93 5.87
C CYS A 446 13.09 -92.18 5.91
N VAL A 447 11.97 -92.91 6.01
CA VAL A 447 10.63 -92.30 6.09
C VAL A 447 10.47 -91.53 7.41
N VAL A 448 10.94 -92.08 8.53
CA VAL A 448 10.88 -91.38 9.83
C VAL A 448 11.67 -90.08 9.79
N MET A 449 12.88 -90.09 9.21
CA MET A 449 13.69 -88.87 9.07
C MET A 449 13.05 -87.84 8.14
N MET A 450 12.43 -88.26 7.05
CA MET A 450 11.70 -87.38 6.14
C MET A 450 10.47 -86.73 6.80
N VAL A 451 9.75 -87.47 7.65
CA VAL A 451 8.64 -86.92 8.44
C VAL A 451 9.16 -85.88 9.43
N ILE A 452 10.26 -86.17 10.13
CA ILE A 452 10.86 -85.23 11.10
C ILE A 452 11.31 -83.93 10.42
N THR A 453 11.99 -83.99 9.26
CA THR A 453 12.45 -82.77 8.57
C THR A 453 11.30 -81.93 8.03
N VAL A 454 10.26 -82.56 7.47
CA VAL A 454 9.06 -81.85 7.00
C VAL A 454 8.27 -81.25 8.17
N SER A 455 8.14 -81.96 9.29
CA SER A 455 7.47 -81.45 10.50
C SER A 455 8.22 -80.25 11.12
N LEU A 456 9.55 -80.31 11.19
CA LEU A 456 10.36 -79.19 11.67
C LEU A 456 10.26 -77.96 10.75
N TRP A 457 10.22 -78.16 9.44
CA TRP A 457 10.09 -77.07 8.48
C TRP A 457 8.69 -76.45 8.47
N THR A 458 7.63 -77.27 8.53
CA THR A 458 6.26 -76.77 8.67
C THR A 458 6.06 -76.00 9.98
N TRP A 459 6.66 -76.47 11.08
CA TRP A 459 6.71 -75.74 12.34
C TRP A 459 7.46 -74.40 12.21
N TYR A 460 8.64 -74.39 11.56
CA TYR A 460 9.41 -73.17 11.30
C TYR A 460 8.64 -72.14 10.46
N LEU A 461 7.95 -72.57 9.40
CA LEU A 461 7.11 -71.70 8.57
C LEU A 461 5.91 -71.15 9.34
N CYS A 462 5.24 -71.97 10.15
CA CYS A 462 4.15 -71.53 11.01
C CYS A 462 4.62 -70.52 12.06
N ALA A 463 5.78 -70.75 12.69
CA ALA A 463 6.40 -69.81 13.62
C ALA A 463 6.78 -68.48 12.94
N GLN A 464 7.32 -68.54 11.72
CA GLN A 464 7.65 -67.34 10.93
C GLN A 464 6.39 -66.56 10.53
N LYS A 465 5.31 -67.25 10.13
CA LYS A 465 4.02 -66.64 9.80
C LYS A 465 3.37 -65.99 11.04
N SER A 466 3.49 -66.61 12.21
CA SER A 466 2.99 -66.04 13.48
C SER A 466 3.77 -64.78 13.89
N ARG A 467 5.11 -64.79 13.78
CA ARG A 467 5.95 -63.60 14.02
C ARG A 467 5.62 -62.44 13.06
N ARG A 468 5.32 -62.73 11.79
CA ARG A 468 4.91 -61.71 10.80
C ARG A 468 3.57 -61.07 11.14
N LYS A 469 2.60 -61.84 11.65
CA LYS A 469 1.31 -61.31 12.11
C LYS A 469 1.47 -60.36 13.31
N GLN A 470 2.33 -60.70 14.27
CA GLN A 470 2.62 -59.85 15.44
C GLN A 470 3.29 -58.52 15.06
N LEU A 471 4.18 -58.52 14.05
CA LEU A 471 4.81 -57.29 13.53
C LEU A 471 3.82 -56.39 12.76
N GLN A 472 2.86 -56.97 12.05
CA GLN A 472 1.81 -56.21 11.36
C GLN A 472 0.81 -55.58 12.35
N GLU A 473 0.47 -56.27 13.45
CA GLU A 473 -0.33 -55.69 14.53
C GLU A 473 0.40 -54.55 15.26
N TYR A 474 1.72 -54.67 15.47
CA TYR A 474 2.53 -53.61 16.07
C TYR A 474 2.59 -52.33 15.20
N HIS A 475 2.73 -52.47 13.88
CA HIS A 475 2.72 -51.33 12.96
C HIS A 475 1.31 -50.75 12.74
N GLY A 476 0.26 -51.58 12.76
CA GLY A 476 -1.13 -51.12 12.67
C GLY A 476 -1.59 -50.34 13.90
N ALA A 477 -1.11 -50.71 15.10
CA ALA A 477 -1.38 -49.97 16.33
C ALA A 477 -0.65 -48.61 16.39
N ALA A 478 0.51 -48.47 15.74
CA ALA A 478 1.27 -47.22 15.67
C ALA A 478 0.72 -46.19 14.66
N SER A 479 -0.19 -46.61 13.76
CA SER A 479 -0.78 -45.76 12.71
C SER A 479 -2.22 -45.31 12.99
N SER A 480 -2.75 -45.53 14.20
CA SER A 480 -4.03 -44.93 14.62
C SER A 480 -3.78 -43.49 15.08
N PRO A 481 -4.23 -42.46 14.33
CA PRO A 481 -4.09 -41.08 14.78
C PRO A 481 -5.06 -40.81 15.94
N VAL A 482 -4.57 -40.11 16.96
CA VAL A 482 -5.38 -39.18 17.76
C VAL A 482 -5.44 -37.87 17.01
#